data_AF-A0A2D4LP24-F1
#
_entry.id   AF-A0A2D4LP24-F1
#
_cell.length_a   1.000
_cell.length_b   1.000
_cell.length_c   1.000
_cell.angle_alpha   90.00
_cell.angle_beta   90.00
_cell.angle_gamma   90.00
#
_symmetry.space_group_name_H-M   'P 1'
#
loop_
_entity.id
_entity.type
_entity.pdbx_description
1 polymer ?
#
loop_
_entity_poly.entity_id
_entity_poly.type
_entity_poly.pdbx_seq_one_letter_code
_entity_poly.pdbx_strand_id
1 'polypeptide(L)'
;METLRNRYNQSEGLHIIQRMYGCELRRDGSKGGFEQHGYEGRTFITFDKETLTWVAPDPQAQITKRKWDGIPGYNQGRKAYLEEICIEWLEKYLSYGKE
;
A
#
# COMPACT_ATOMS: atom_id res chain seq x y z
N MET A 1 15.31 0.48 -5.05
CA MET A 1 16.31 0.86 -4.02
C MET A 1 17.06 2.10 -4.44
N GLU A 2 17.79 2.08 -5.56
CA GLU A 2 18.62 3.22 -6.01
C GLU A 2 17.85 4.55 -6.16
N THR A 3 16.63 4.52 -6.70
CA THR A 3 15.79 5.73 -6.79
C THR A 3 15.50 6.35 -5.42
N LEU A 4 15.27 5.55 -4.38
CA LEU A 4 15.03 6.07 -3.03
C LEU A 4 16.33 6.60 -2.43
N ARG A 5 17.42 5.83 -2.52
CA ARG A 5 18.75 6.25 -2.07
C ARG A 5 19.14 7.62 -2.65
N ASN A 6 18.96 7.81 -3.95
CA ASN A 6 19.26 9.07 -4.62
C ASN A 6 18.35 10.21 -4.15
N ARG A 7 17.05 9.97 -3.94
CA ARG A 7 16.12 11.01 -3.46
C ARG A 7 16.39 11.45 -2.03
N TYR A 8 16.92 10.55 -1.20
CA TYR A 8 17.30 10.85 0.18
C TYR A 8 18.78 11.22 0.34
N ASN A 9 19.52 11.38 -0.77
CA ASN A 9 20.96 11.70 -0.78
C ASN A 9 21.80 10.77 0.11
N GLN A 10 21.49 9.48 0.11
CA GLN A 10 22.17 8.48 0.94
C GLN A 10 23.36 7.85 0.20
N SER A 11 24.41 7.51 0.94
CA SER A 11 25.58 6.78 0.43
C SER A 11 25.22 5.34 0.08
N GLU A 12 26.17 4.62 -0.50
CA GLU A 12 26.06 3.17 -0.62
C GLU A 12 25.98 2.51 0.77
N GLY A 13 25.23 1.42 0.86
CA GLY A 13 24.95 0.75 2.13
C GLY A 13 23.67 -0.07 2.09
N LEU A 14 23.33 -0.66 3.23
CA LEU A 14 22.08 -1.39 3.42
C LEU A 14 20.95 -0.39 3.69
N HIS A 15 19.85 -0.52 2.94
CA HIS A 15 18.63 0.25 3.16
C HIS A 15 17.42 -0.68 3.16
N ILE A 16 16.38 -0.27 3.88
CA ILE A 16 15.18 -1.09 4.06
C ILE A 16 14.01 -0.46 3.31
N ILE A 17 13.37 -1.25 2.45
CA ILE A 17 12.06 -0.96 1.87
C ILE A 17 11.06 -1.95 2.45
N GLN A 18 9.92 -1.43 2.88
CA GLN A 18 8.83 -2.24 3.42
C GLN A 18 7.58 -2.01 2.59
N ARG A 19 6.76 -3.05 2.47
CA ARG A 19 5.43 -2.95 1.89
C ARG A 19 4.47 -3.74 2.76
N MET A 20 3.39 -3.10 3.16
CA MET A 20 2.32 -3.67 3.94
C MET A 20 1.02 -3.40 3.18
N TYR A 21 0.31 -4.46 2.82
CA TYR A 21 -0.97 -4.35 2.10
C TYR A 21 -1.84 -5.55 2.46
N GLY A 22 -3.15 -5.35 2.40
CA GLY A 22 -4.09 -6.39 2.79
C GLY A 22 -5.49 -5.84 3.00
N CYS A 23 -6.35 -6.72 3.47
CA CYS A 23 -7.75 -6.45 3.73
C CYS A 23 -8.13 -7.06 5.07
N GLU A 24 -9.25 -6.58 5.61
CA GLU A 24 -9.73 -6.93 6.93
C GLU A 24 -11.22 -7.25 6.85
N LEU A 25 -11.65 -8.30 7.54
CA LEU A 25 -13.06 -8.60 7.81
C LEU A 25 -13.32 -8.36 9.29
N ARG A 26 -14.16 -7.38 9.61
CA ARG A 26 -14.54 -7.06 10.99
C ARG A 26 -15.80 -7.82 11.40
N ARG A 27 -16.04 -7.93 12.71
CA ARG A 27 -17.19 -8.68 13.26
C ARG A 27 -18.55 -8.12 12.84
N ASP A 28 -18.63 -6.82 12.58
CA ASP A 28 -19.83 -6.14 12.10
C ASP A 28 -20.07 -6.36 10.58
N GLY A 29 -19.22 -7.16 9.92
CA GLY A 29 -19.28 -7.40 8.48
C GLY A 29 -18.61 -6.31 7.64
N SER A 30 -18.07 -5.25 8.26
CA SER A 30 -17.37 -4.20 7.52
C SER A 30 -16.03 -4.72 6.97
N LYS A 31 -15.73 -4.31 5.73
CA LYS A 31 -14.53 -4.69 4.99
C LYS A 31 -13.54 -3.54 5.02
N GLY A 32 -12.33 -3.81 5.50
CA GLY A 32 -11.20 -2.88 5.48
C GLY A 32 -10.21 -3.24 4.37
N GLY A 33 -9.43 -2.25 3.94
CA GLY A 33 -8.33 -2.46 3.00
C GLY A 33 -7.24 -1.42 3.24
N PHE A 34 -6.00 -1.81 3.10
CA PHE A 34 -4.87 -0.92 3.33
C PHE A 34 -3.72 -1.22 2.37
N GLU A 35 -2.97 -0.18 2.06
CA GLU A 35 -1.66 -0.31 1.45
C GLU A 35 -0.74 0.83 1.89
N GLN A 36 0.45 0.45 2.32
CA GLN A 36 1.50 1.32 2.79
C GLN A 36 2.85 0.82 2.31
N HIS A 37 3.68 1.75 1.87
CA HIS A 37 5.09 1.52 1.61
C HIS A 37 5.91 2.29 2.63
N GLY A 38 6.96 1.67 3.13
CA GLY A 38 7.89 2.22 4.10
C GLY A 38 9.32 2.26 3.57
N TYR A 39 10.09 3.22 4.08
CA TYR A 39 11.51 3.35 3.81
C TYR A 39 12.26 3.68 5.10
N GLU A 40 13.29 2.91 5.42
CA GLU A 40 14.04 3.05 6.69
C GLU A 40 13.13 3.02 7.94
N GLY A 41 12.16 2.10 7.97
CA GLY A 41 11.20 1.98 9.08
C GLY A 41 10.15 3.09 9.18
N ARG A 42 10.18 4.08 8.29
CA ARG A 42 9.24 5.21 8.28
C ARG A 42 8.22 5.07 7.16
N THR A 43 7.02 5.62 7.37
CA THR A 43 5.98 5.71 6.33
C THR A 43 6.50 6.52 5.16
N PHE A 44 6.59 5.90 3.99
CA PHE A 44 7.00 6.56 2.76
C PHE A 44 5.78 7.05 1.97
N ILE A 45 4.80 6.19 1.72
CA ILE A 45 3.56 6.54 1.03
C ILE A 45 2.43 5.56 1.38
N THR A 46 1.20 6.05 1.53
CA THR A 46 0.00 5.24 1.80
C THR A 46 -1.05 5.45 0.72
N PHE A 47 -1.87 4.43 0.45
CA PHE A 47 -2.96 4.53 -0.50
C PHE A 47 -4.27 4.91 0.22
N ASP A 48 -4.92 5.98 -0.24
CA ASP A 48 -6.27 6.35 0.17
C ASP A 48 -7.26 5.79 -0.86
N LYS A 49 -7.99 4.75 -0.45
CA LYS A 49 -8.95 4.04 -1.31
C LYS A 49 -10.24 4.83 -1.54
N GLU A 50 -10.54 5.82 -0.70
CA GLU A 50 -11.75 6.62 -0.83
C GLU A 50 -11.56 7.69 -1.90
N THR A 51 -10.37 8.30 -1.94
CA THR A 51 -10.02 9.30 -2.94
C THR A 51 -9.33 8.72 -4.17
N LEU A 52 -8.94 7.44 -4.15
CA LEU A 52 -8.13 6.77 -5.18
C LEU A 52 -6.79 7.50 -5.43
N THR A 53 -6.21 8.07 -4.39
CA THR A 53 -4.95 8.80 -4.45
C THR A 53 -4.00 8.33 -3.37
N TRP A 54 -2.75 8.75 -3.48
CA TRP A 54 -1.70 8.41 -2.55
C TRP A 54 -1.42 9.56 -1.60
N VAL A 55 -1.08 9.25 -0.34
CA VAL A 55 -0.69 10.21 0.69
C VAL A 55 0.79 10.01 0.99
N ALA A 56 1.58 11.07 0.77
CA ALA A 56 3.03 11.07 0.95
C ALA A 56 3.39 12.08 2.05
N PRO A 57 3.75 11.64 3.27
CA PRO A 57 4.12 12.57 4.35
C PRO A 57 5.50 13.22 4.14
N ASP A 58 6.40 12.57 3.39
CA ASP A 58 7.75 13.06 3.12
C ASP A 58 7.83 13.77 1.75
N PRO A 59 8.52 14.92 1.61
CA PRO A 59 8.71 15.58 0.31
C PRO A 59 9.38 14.67 -0.75
N GLN A 60 10.26 13.75 -0.36
CA GLN A 60 10.95 12.82 -1.24
C GLN A 60 10.00 11.76 -1.82
N ALA A 61 8.88 11.52 -1.13
CA ALA A 61 7.81 10.64 -1.59
C ALA A 61 6.81 11.33 -2.53
N GLN A 62 6.76 12.66 -2.57
CA GLN A 62 5.83 13.43 -3.42
C GLN A 62 6.01 13.15 -4.92
N ILE A 63 7.24 12.84 -5.35
CA ILE A 63 7.52 12.45 -6.74
C ILE A 63 6.80 11.13 -7.08
N THR A 64 6.82 10.15 -6.16
CA THR A 64 6.09 8.89 -6.34
C THR A 64 4.59 9.14 -6.31
N LYS A 65 4.09 9.93 -5.36
CA LYS A 65 2.69 10.33 -5.27
C LYS A 65 2.17 10.88 -6.60
N ARG A 66 2.81 11.92 -7.13
CA ARG A 66 2.40 12.55 -8.41
C ARG A 66 2.37 11.55 -9.56
N LYS A 67 3.37 10.66 -9.62
CA LYS A 67 3.43 9.63 -10.66
C LYS A 67 2.26 8.64 -10.55
N TRP A 68 1.97 8.14 -9.35
CA TRP A 68 0.95 7.12 -9.16
C TRP A 68 -0.47 7.68 -9.17
N ASP A 69 -0.69 8.89 -8.65
CA ASP A 69 -1.95 9.62 -8.79
C ASP A 69 -2.30 9.88 -10.26
N GLY A 70 -1.28 10.07 -11.11
CA GLY A 70 -1.43 10.24 -12.55
C GLY A 70 -1.77 8.95 -13.33
N ILE A 71 -1.96 7.81 -12.66
CA ILE A 71 -2.28 6.52 -13.29
C ILE A 71 -3.63 5.99 -12.74
N PRO A 72 -4.79 6.51 -13.23
CA PRO A 72 -6.10 6.15 -12.68
C PRO A 72 -6.39 4.65 -12.69
N GLY A 73 -6.05 3.95 -13.77
CA GLY A 73 -6.28 2.51 -13.88
C GLY A 73 -5.50 1.69 -12.85
N TYR A 74 -4.32 2.16 -12.44
CA TYR A 74 -3.56 1.52 -11.36
C TYR A 74 -4.30 1.67 -10.03
N ASN A 75 -4.74 2.88 -9.69
CA ASN A 75 -5.42 3.15 -8.41
C ASN A 75 -6.78 2.44 -8.33
N GLN A 76 -7.54 2.40 -9.42
CA GLN A 76 -8.78 1.63 -9.52
C GLN A 76 -8.53 0.14 -9.29
N GLY A 77 -7.51 -0.43 -9.95
CA GLY A 77 -7.11 -1.82 -9.75
C GLY A 77 -6.66 -2.12 -8.32
N ARG A 78 -5.98 -1.19 -7.65
CA ARG A 78 -5.61 -1.32 -6.24
C ARG A 78 -6.85 -1.34 -5.34
N LYS A 79 -7.83 -0.46 -5.56
CA LYS A 79 -9.10 -0.48 -4.81
C LYS A 79 -9.85 -1.80 -5.01
N ALA A 80 -10.06 -2.22 -6.25
CA ALA A 80 -10.72 -3.49 -6.56
C ALA A 80 -10.03 -4.69 -5.91
N TYR A 81 -8.70 -4.73 -5.95
CA TYR A 81 -7.96 -5.79 -5.26
C TYR A 81 -8.19 -5.78 -3.74
N LEU A 82 -8.15 -4.59 -3.10
CA LEU A 82 -8.25 -4.46 -1.65
C LEU A 82 -9.68 -4.69 -1.12
N GLU A 83 -10.71 -4.40 -1.92
CA GLU A 83 -12.13 -4.47 -1.51
C GLU A 83 -12.81 -5.78 -1.92
N GLU A 84 -12.37 -6.41 -3.01
CA GLU A 84 -12.99 -7.61 -3.57
C GLU A 84 -12.04 -8.80 -3.47
N ILE A 85 -11.00 -8.81 -4.31
CA ILE A 85 -10.13 -9.99 -4.50
C ILE A 85 -9.50 -10.42 -3.16
N CYS A 86 -8.92 -9.49 -2.41
CA CYS A 86 -8.31 -9.80 -1.13
C CYS A 86 -9.32 -10.39 -0.14
N ILE A 87 -10.55 -9.84 -0.10
CA ILE A 87 -11.59 -10.30 0.81
C ILE A 87 -12.04 -11.72 0.45
N GLU A 88 -12.23 -12.01 -0.84
CA GLU A 88 -12.55 -13.38 -1.31
C GLU A 88 -11.48 -14.38 -0.87
N TRP A 89 -10.20 -14.03 -1.02
CA TRP A 89 -9.10 -14.87 -0.53
C TRP A 89 -9.13 -15.03 1.00
N LEU A 90 -9.40 -13.96 1.73
CA LEU A 90 -9.48 -14.00 3.19
C LEU A 90 -10.62 -14.91 3.66
N GLU A 91 -11.82 -14.79 3.10
CA GLU A 91 -12.97 -15.66 3.40
C GLU A 91 -12.66 -17.12 3.08
N LYS A 92 -12.02 -17.38 1.93
CA LYS A 92 -11.60 -18.71 1.51
C LYS A 92 -10.63 -19.34 2.52
N TYR A 93 -9.56 -18.65 2.89
CA TYR A 93 -8.58 -19.18 3.83
C TYR A 93 -9.12 -19.33 5.25
N LEU A 94 -10.02 -18.44 5.68
CA LEU A 94 -10.73 -18.59 6.95
C LEU A 94 -11.63 -19.83 6.96
N SER A 95 -12.19 -20.24 5.81
CA SER A 95 -12.99 -21.48 5.74
C SER A 95 -12.13 -22.73 5.92
N TYR A 96 -10.89 -22.73 5.43
CA TYR A 96 -9.96 -23.84 5.61
C TYR A 96 -9.43 -23.96 7.04
N GLY A 97 -9.37 -22.86 7.79
CA GLY A 97 -8.94 -22.84 9.19
C GLY A 97 -10.02 -23.17 10.21
N LYS A 98 -11.22 -23.58 9.78
CA LYS A 98 -12.34 -23.98 10.66
C LYS A 98 -12.35 -25.47 11.00
N GLU A 99 -11.27 -26.17 10.68
CA GLU A 99 -10.99 -27.55 11.12
C GLU A 99 -10.24 -27.56 12.47
#